data_AF-A0A7S1KPT3-F1
#
_entry.id   AF-A0A7S1KPT3-F1
#
_cell.length_a   1.000
_cell.length_b   1.000
_cell.length_c   1.000
_cell.angle_alpha   90.00
_cell.angle_beta   90.00
_cell.angle_gamma   90.00
#
_symmetry.space_group_name_H-M   'P 1'
#
loop_
_entity.id
_entity.type
_entity.pdbx_description
1 polymer ?
#
loop_
_entity_poly.entity_id
_entity_poly.type
_entity_poly.pdbx_seq_one_letter_code
_entity_poly.pdbx_strand_id
1 'polypeptide(L)'
;SLYIHRARIFAEHVSNYMQELSEADPKKFQSQFSVYVKAGINADNLEDMYKQAHSAIRANPARVATEKKRPEKPIPSYKRPKMSYKEKKYRVQQKKAALERKIAAQA
;
A
#
# COMPACT_ATOMS: atom_id res chain seq x y z
N SER A 1 5.83 -36.18 9.43
CA SER A 1 5.82 -34.78 8.93
C SER A 1 4.51 -34.01 9.15
N LEU A 2 3.41 -34.61 9.64
CA LEU A 2 2.15 -33.85 9.83
C LEU A 2 2.23 -32.72 10.88
N TYR A 3 3.02 -32.93 11.94
CA TYR A 3 3.18 -31.97 13.03
C TYR A 3 3.75 -30.62 12.56
N ILE A 4 4.83 -30.64 11.76
CA ILE A 4 5.47 -29.43 11.24
C ILE A 4 4.51 -28.65 10.33
N HIS A 5 3.74 -29.34 9.49
CA HIS A 5 2.76 -28.68 8.64
C HIS A 5 1.66 -28.00 9.46
N ARG A 6 1.12 -28.68 10.49
CA ARG A 6 0.15 -28.08 11.41
C ARG A 6 0.73 -26.84 12.10
N ALA A 7 1.94 -26.95 12.66
CA ALA A 7 2.65 -25.84 13.33
C ALA A 7 2.87 -24.64 12.40
N ARG A 8 3.12 -24.87 11.11
CA ARG A 8 3.25 -23.80 10.10
C ARG A 8 1.91 -23.18 9.76
N ILE A 9 0.83 -23.97 9.63
CA ILE A 9 -0.53 -23.49 9.33
C ILE A 9 -1.08 -22.61 10.46
N PHE A 10 -0.85 -23.00 11.70
CA PHE A 10 -1.32 -22.25 12.89
C PHE A 10 -0.26 -21.29 13.45
N ALA A 11 0.83 -21.10 12.71
CA ALA A 11 1.88 -20.13 12.99
C ALA A 11 2.57 -20.25 14.38
N GLU A 12 2.63 -21.47 14.91
CA GLU A 12 3.39 -21.83 16.14
C GLU A 12 4.87 -21.40 16.03
N HIS A 13 5.48 -21.57 14.86
CA HIS A 13 6.85 -21.10 14.60
C HIS A 13 7.02 -19.57 14.72
N VAL A 14 5.97 -18.80 14.43
CA VAL A 14 5.99 -17.33 14.59
C VAL A 14 5.84 -16.99 16.06
N SER A 15 4.93 -17.66 16.78
CA SER A 15 4.77 -17.50 18.23
C SER A 15 6.08 -17.78 18.98
N ASN A 16 6.77 -18.88 18.64
CA ASN A 16 8.07 -19.21 19.24
C ASN A 16 9.10 -18.10 18.95
N TYR A 17 9.17 -17.62 17.71
CA TYR A 17 10.09 -16.55 17.35
C TYR A 17 9.77 -15.22 18.04
N MET A 18 8.47 -14.92 18.25
CA MET A 18 8.02 -13.77 19.02
C MET A 18 8.48 -13.86 20.48
N GLN A 19 8.35 -15.04 21.11
CA GLN A 19 8.80 -15.27 22.49
C GLN A 19 10.32 -15.12 22.60
N GLU A 20 11.08 -15.81 21.74
CA GLU A 20 12.55 -15.73 21.71
C GLU A 20 13.05 -14.28 21.55
N LEU A 21 12.47 -13.52 20.61
CA LEU A 21 12.86 -12.13 20.39
C LEU A 21 12.43 -11.19 21.51
N SER A 22 11.29 -11.46 22.16
CA SER A 22 10.81 -10.60 23.25
C SER A 22 11.76 -10.58 24.44
N GLU A 23 12.44 -11.70 24.69
CA GLU A 23 13.43 -11.86 25.76
C GLU A 23 14.84 -11.43 25.30
N ALA A 24 15.23 -11.80 24.08
CA ALA A 24 16.59 -11.58 23.59
C ALA A 24 16.86 -10.15 23.06
N ASP A 25 15.91 -9.57 22.31
CA ASP A 25 16.08 -8.25 21.70
C ASP A 25 14.73 -7.52 21.51
N PRO A 26 14.31 -6.74 22.53
CA PRO A 26 13.08 -5.96 22.47
C PRO A 26 13.02 -4.95 21.32
N LYS A 27 14.16 -4.41 20.84
CA LYS A 27 14.18 -3.45 19.73
C LYS A 27 13.86 -4.15 18.41
N LYS A 28 14.42 -5.34 18.21
CA LYS A 28 14.14 -6.17 17.04
C LYS A 28 12.73 -6.74 17.08
N PHE A 29 12.23 -7.10 18.26
CA PHE A 29 10.82 -7.46 18.44
C PHE A 29 9.89 -6.32 17.96
N GLN A 30 10.13 -5.10 18.43
CA GLN A 30 9.29 -3.96 18.06
C GLN A 30 9.36 -3.64 16.56
N SER A 31 10.52 -3.77 15.92
CA SER A 31 10.62 -3.51 14.48
C SER A 31 9.92 -4.58 13.65
N GLN A 32 10.09 -5.87 13.98
CA GLN A 32 9.51 -6.97 13.22
C GLN A 32 8.01 -7.15 13.47
N PHE A 33 7.56 -6.97 14.72
CA PHE A 33 6.18 -7.23 15.13
C PHE A 33 5.38 -5.95 15.42
N SER A 34 5.83 -4.79 14.94
CA SER A 34 5.14 -3.50 15.16
C SER A 34 3.65 -3.52 14.79
N VAL A 35 3.27 -4.21 13.72
CA VAL A 35 1.87 -4.33 13.28
C VAL A 35 1.07 -5.23 14.23
N TYR A 36 1.69 -6.27 14.77
CA TYR A 36 1.05 -7.22 15.68
C TYR A 36 0.77 -6.53 17.02
N VAL A 37 1.74 -5.77 17.53
CA VAL A 37 1.58 -4.94 18.73
C VAL A 37 0.44 -3.93 18.55
N LYS A 38 0.38 -3.25 17.39
CA LYS A 38 -0.73 -2.32 17.07
C LYS A 38 -2.09 -3.00 17.01
N ALA A 39 -2.13 -4.27 16.63
CA ALA A 39 -3.35 -5.07 16.53
C ALA A 39 -3.70 -5.82 17.83
N GLY A 40 -2.89 -5.72 18.89
CA GLY A 40 -3.09 -6.49 20.13
C GLY A 40 -2.84 -7.99 19.99
N ILE A 41 -2.06 -8.40 18.99
CA ILE A 41 -1.72 -9.79 18.71
C ILE A 41 -0.42 -10.13 19.46
N ASN A 42 -0.45 -11.21 20.24
CA ASN A 42 0.71 -11.73 20.99
C ASN A 42 0.98 -13.19 20.60
N ALA A 43 2.05 -13.78 21.15
CA ALA A 43 2.42 -15.16 20.82
C ALA A 43 1.33 -16.18 21.19
N ASP A 44 0.59 -15.93 22.27
CA ASP A 44 -0.40 -16.86 22.82
C ASP A 44 -1.72 -16.86 22.02
N ASN A 45 -2.17 -15.69 21.54
CA ASN A 45 -3.45 -15.57 20.83
C ASN A 45 -3.36 -15.86 19.31
N LEU A 46 -2.15 -16.13 18.81
CA LEU A 46 -1.87 -16.23 17.39
C LEU A 46 -2.50 -17.47 16.74
N GLU A 47 -2.37 -18.64 17.39
CA GLU A 47 -2.97 -19.89 16.89
C GLU A 47 -4.50 -19.79 16.86
N ASP A 48 -5.10 -19.18 17.88
CA ASP A 48 -6.55 -19.04 17.98
C ASP A 48 -7.10 -18.06 16.93
N MET A 49 -6.39 -16.99 16.61
CA MET A 49 -6.71 -16.10 15.50
C MET A 49 -6.83 -16.88 14.17
N TYR A 50 -5.87 -17.76 13.87
CA TYR A 50 -5.92 -18.57 12.65
C TYR A 50 -7.04 -19.62 12.67
N LYS A 51 -7.30 -20.27 13.83
CA LYS A 51 -8.45 -21.19 13.97
C LYS A 51 -9.77 -20.48 13.70
N GLN A 52 -9.96 -19.29 14.26
CA GLN A 52 -11.15 -18.47 14.05
C GLN A 52 -11.29 -18.06 12.58
N ALA A 53 -10.19 -17.62 11.95
CA ALA A 53 -10.19 -17.29 10.52
C ALA A 53 -10.58 -18.49 9.65
N HIS A 54 -10.01 -19.67 9.89
CA HIS A 54 -10.38 -20.88 9.16
C HIS A 54 -11.84 -21.27 9.36
N SER A 55 -12.38 -21.13 10.58
CA SER A 55 -13.80 -21.38 10.86
C SER A 55 -14.71 -20.40 10.11
N ALA A 56 -14.38 -19.10 10.17
CA ALA A 56 -15.15 -18.04 9.51
C ALA A 56 -15.17 -18.21 7.97
N ILE A 57 -14.04 -18.55 7.35
CA ILE A 57 -13.95 -18.78 5.90
C ILE A 57 -14.76 -20.01 5.49
N ARG A 58 -14.75 -21.09 6.29
CA ARG A 58 -15.58 -22.27 6.01
C ARG A 58 -17.07 -21.98 6.17
N ALA A 59 -17.44 -21.18 7.16
CA ALA A 59 -18.83 -20.80 7.41
C ALA A 59 -19.37 -19.89 6.29
N ASN A 60 -18.56 -18.96 5.79
CA ASN A 60 -18.94 -18.10 4.67
C ASN A 60 -17.76 -17.86 3.71
N PRO A 61 -17.63 -18.68 2.65
CA PRO A 61 -16.56 -18.53 1.67
C PRO A 61 -16.84 -17.42 0.64
N ALA A 62 -18.02 -16.80 0.66
CA ALA A 62 -18.40 -15.81 -0.33
C ALA A 62 -17.62 -14.52 -0.14
N ARG A 63 -17.25 -13.88 -1.27
CA ARG A 63 -16.57 -12.58 -1.26
C ARG A 63 -17.53 -11.48 -0.79
N VAL A 64 -17.15 -10.76 0.27
CA VAL A 64 -17.85 -9.55 0.69
C VAL A 64 -17.54 -8.41 -0.30
N ALA A 65 -18.57 -7.88 -0.96
CA ALA A 65 -18.42 -6.71 -1.83
C ALA A 65 -18.24 -5.45 -0.98
N THR A 66 -17.29 -4.60 -1.35
CA THR A 66 -17.15 -3.30 -0.70
C THR A 66 -18.06 -2.28 -1.36
N GLU A 67 -18.79 -1.51 -0.56
CA GLU A 67 -19.56 -0.36 -1.04
C GLU A 67 -18.61 0.76 -1.45
N LYS A 68 -18.22 0.76 -2.72
CA LYS A 68 -17.42 1.85 -3.28
C LYS A 68 -18.34 3.04 -3.55
N LYS A 69 -18.33 4.01 -2.64
CA LYS A 69 -19.00 5.30 -2.88
C LYS A 69 -18.33 5.99 -4.07
N ARG A 70 -19.14 6.43 -5.02
CA ARG A 70 -18.68 7.37 -6.04
C ARG A 70 -18.26 8.66 -5.31
N PRO A 71 -17.07 9.21 -5.57
CA PRO A 71 -16.67 10.45 -4.91
C PRO A 71 -17.66 11.56 -5.29
N GLU A 72 -18.06 12.38 -4.31
CA GLU A 72 -18.97 13.51 -4.50
C GLU A 72 -18.40 14.55 -5.47
N LYS A 73 -17.06 14.67 -5.49
CA LYS A 73 -16.32 15.56 -6.38
C LYS A 73 -15.57 14.76 -7.44
N PRO A 74 -15.44 15.28 -8.68
CA PRO A 74 -14.59 14.65 -9.68
C PRO A 74 -13.17 14.54 -9.17
N ILE A 75 -12.59 13.34 -9.28
CA ILE A 75 -11.20 13.08 -8.90
C ILE A 75 -10.32 13.90 -9.84
N PRO A 76 -9.43 14.77 -9.32
CA PRO A 76 -8.54 15.55 -10.18
C PRO A 76 -7.66 14.60 -11.00
N SER A 77 -7.64 14.82 -12.30
CA SER A 77 -6.84 14.03 -13.23
C SER A 77 -5.38 14.47 -13.16
N TYR A 78 -4.48 13.51 -12.96
CA TYR A 78 -3.03 13.73 -13.10
C TYR A 78 -2.57 13.96 -14.55
N LYS A 79 -3.47 13.73 -15.54
CA LYS A 79 -3.18 13.99 -16.96
C LYS A 79 -3.07 15.49 -17.21
N ARG A 80 -2.05 15.89 -17.96
CA ARG A 80 -1.91 17.27 -18.45
C ARG A 80 -3.09 17.62 -19.35
N PRO A 81 -3.76 18.77 -19.14
CA PRO A 81 -4.85 19.19 -20.02
C PRO A 81 -4.32 19.45 -21.43
N LYS A 82 -5.14 19.14 -22.43
CA LYS A 82 -4.82 19.43 -23.83
C LYS A 82 -4.83 20.95 -24.03
N MET A 83 -3.74 21.49 -24.58
CA MET A 83 -3.67 22.92 -24.88
C MET A 83 -4.79 23.36 -25.83
N SER A 84 -5.38 24.52 -25.51
CA SER A 84 -6.35 25.16 -26.37
C SER A 84 -5.71 25.67 -27.67
N TYR A 85 -6.52 25.94 -28.69
CA TYR A 85 -6.03 26.50 -29.96
C TYR A 85 -5.38 27.88 -29.77
N LYS A 86 -5.96 28.72 -28.91
CA LYS A 86 -5.44 30.04 -28.56
C LYS A 86 -4.07 29.95 -27.89
N GLU A 87 -3.90 29.05 -26.92
CA GLU A 87 -2.60 28.78 -26.27
C GLU A 87 -1.55 28.29 -27.27
N LYS A 88 -1.94 27.41 -28.19
CA LYS A 88 -1.04 26.93 -29.26
C LYS A 88 -0.59 28.08 -30.16
N LYS A 89 -1.50 28.94 -30.61
CA LYS A 89 -1.16 30.14 -31.42
C LYS A 89 -0.24 31.09 -30.68
N TYR A 90 -0.56 31.39 -29.43
CA TYR A 90 0.27 32.26 -28.59
C TYR A 90 1.67 31.67 -28.39
N ARG A 91 1.77 30.37 -28.14
CA ARG A 91 3.07 29.68 -28.05
C ARG A 91 3.87 29.77 -29.35
N VAL A 92 3.23 29.66 -30.51
CA VAL A 92 3.91 29.82 -31.81
C VAL A 92 4.42 31.25 -31.98
N GLN A 93 3.62 32.26 -31.66
CA GLN A 93 4.04 33.68 -31.72
C GLN A 93 5.23 33.96 -30.80
N GLN A 94 5.16 33.50 -29.54
CA GLN A 94 6.25 33.65 -28.58
C GLN A 94 7.54 32.97 -29.05
N LYS A 95 7.43 31.76 -29.62
CA LYS A 95 8.59 31.06 -30.20
C LYS A 95 9.20 31.81 -31.37
N LYS A 96 8.39 32.38 -32.26
CA LYS A 96 8.87 33.20 -33.40
C LYS A 96 9.59 34.46 -32.91
N ALA A 97 8.96 35.24 -32.03
CA ALA A 97 9.57 36.46 -31.48
C ALA A 97 10.87 36.16 -30.72
N ALA A 98 10.92 35.06 -29.96
CA ALA A 98 12.16 34.64 -29.29
C ALA A 98 13.27 34.26 -30.28
N LEU A 99 12.92 33.64 -31.41
CA LEU A 99 13.88 33.33 -32.47
C LEU A 99 14.40 34.60 -33.15
N GLU A 100 13.52 35.53 -33.50
CA GLU A 100 13.89 36.83 -34.08
C GLU A 100 14.85 37.61 -33.16
N ARG A 101 14.58 37.66 -31.85
CA ARG A 101 15.49 38.27 -30.86
C ARG A 101 16.85 37.58 -30.82
N LYS A 102 16.89 36.24 -30.91
CA LYS A 102 18.16 35.50 -30.95
C LYS A 102 18.96 35.79 -32.19
N ILE A 103 18.31 35.88 -33.36
CA ILE A 103 18.97 36.24 -34.62
C ILE A 103 19.52 37.66 -34.53
N ALA A 104 18.72 38.62 -34.06
CA ALA A 104 19.14 40.02 -33.93
C ALA A 104 20.27 40.23 -32.90
N ALA A 105 20.38 39.38 -31.87
CA ALA A 105 21.46 39.43 -30.89
C ALA A 105 22.75 38.72 -31.35
N GLN A 106 22.68 37.92 -32.43
CA GLN A 106 23.82 37.22 -33.02
C GLN A 106 24.39 37.95 -34.25
N ALA A 107 23.65 38.93 -34.78
CA ALA A 107 24.10 39.88 -35.78
C ALA A 107 24.78 41.09 -35.10
#